data_AF-A0A6L5HM42-F1
#
_entry.id   AF-A0A6L5HM42-F1
#
_cell.length_a   1.000
_cell.length_b   1.000
_cell.length_c   1.000
_cell.angle_alpha   90.00
_cell.angle_beta   90.00
_cell.angle_gamma   90.00
#
_symmetry.space_group_name_H-M   'P 1'
#
loop_
_entity.id
_entity.type
_entity.pdbx_description
1 polymer ?
#
loop_
_entity_poly.entity_id
_entity_poly.type
_entity_poly.pdbx_seq_one_letter_code
_entity_poly.pdbx_strand_id
1 'polypeptide(L)'
;MAYLKIKNDDKASAQLAILAKESSTAFVLLMFICMKAENTKTRYFMTYLSRQDMADYLGKSLECVRKCLVLLRNMDLIETDVIEKGVDMLSIEVKINRY
;
A
#
# COMPACT_ATOMS: atom_id res chain seq x y z
N MET A 1 -9.46 20.85 14.70
CA MET A 1 -9.27 20.32 13.33
C MET A 1 -7.79 19.99 13.15
N ALA A 2 -7.44 18.72 13.02
CA ALA A 2 -6.08 18.30 12.71
C ALA A 2 -5.99 18.10 11.19
N TYR A 3 -5.21 18.93 10.51
CA TYR A 3 -4.95 18.77 9.08
C TYR A 3 -3.89 17.68 8.87
N LEU A 4 -4.14 16.75 7.96
CA LEU A 4 -3.13 15.78 7.53
C LEU A 4 -2.03 16.54 6.75
N LYS A 5 -0.86 16.75 7.37
CA LYS A 5 0.28 17.37 6.69
C LYS A 5 0.97 16.31 5.84
N ILE A 6 0.83 16.41 4.52
CA ILE A 6 1.63 15.64 3.56
C ILE A 6 2.88 16.47 3.27
N LYS A 7 4.06 15.94 3.61
CA LYS A 7 5.34 16.54 3.21
C LYS A 7 5.43 16.46 1.69
N ASN A 8 5.59 17.61 1.02
CA ASN A 8 5.81 17.66 -0.42
C ASN A 8 7.21 17.12 -0.73
N ASP A 9 7.28 15.84 -1.07
CA ASP A 9 8.40 15.27 -1.81
C ASP A 9 7.94 15.18 -3.27
N ASP A 10 8.46 16.06 -4.13
CA ASP A 10 8.02 16.20 -5.51
C ASP A 10 8.11 14.88 -6.29
N LYS A 11 9.06 14.00 -5.93
CA LYS A 11 9.20 12.68 -6.54
C LYS A 11 8.10 11.72 -6.12
N ALA A 12 7.79 11.65 -4.82
CA ALA A 12 6.72 10.81 -4.30
C ALA A 12 5.35 11.30 -4.82
N SER A 13 5.12 12.62 -4.83
CA SER A 13 3.91 13.22 -5.39
C SER A 13 3.74 12.90 -6.88
N ALA A 14 4.82 12.94 -7.67
CA ALA A 14 4.79 12.55 -9.07
C ALA A 14 4.49 11.05 -9.26
N GLN A 15 5.09 10.16 -8.47
CA GLN A 15 4.83 8.72 -8.54
C GLN A 15 3.38 8.38 -8.16
N LEU A 16 2.83 9.03 -7.13
CA LEU A 16 1.43 8.86 -6.75
C LEU A 16 0.47 9.37 -7.84
N ALA A 17 0.82 10.48 -8.51
CA ALA A 17 0.03 10.98 -9.63
C ALA A 17 0.07 10.04 -10.85
N ILE A 18 1.23 9.41 -11.13
CA ILE A 18 1.35 8.38 -12.17
C ILE A 18 0.49 7.17 -11.80
N LEU A 19 0.61 6.67 -10.57
CA LEU A 19 -0.17 5.53 -10.08
C LEU A 19 -1.68 5.78 -10.20
N ALA A 20 -2.15 6.97 -9.81
CA ALA A 20 -3.57 7.32 -9.89
C ALA A 20 -4.08 7.36 -11.33
N LYS A 21 -3.24 7.76 -12.29
CA LYS A 21 -3.57 7.75 -13.73
C LYS A 21 -3.57 6.33 -14.31
N GLU A 22 -2.63 5.48 -13.88
CA GLU A 22 -2.48 4.12 -14.39
C GLU A 22 -3.53 3.17 -13.79
N SER A 23 -3.78 3.26 -12.49
CA SER A 23 -4.77 2.46 -11.79
C SER A 23 -5.26 3.15 -10.52
N SER A 24 -6.46 3.74 -10.61
CA SER A 24 -7.17 4.28 -9.45
C SER A 24 -7.40 3.22 -8.36
N THR A 25 -7.57 1.96 -8.75
CA THR A 25 -7.75 0.85 -7.80
C THR A 25 -6.47 0.55 -7.02
N ALA A 26 -5.31 0.57 -7.68
CA ALA A 26 -4.02 0.38 -7.00
C ALA A 26 -3.68 1.58 -6.10
N PHE A 27 -4.05 2.80 -6.51
CA PHE A 27 -3.95 3.98 -5.66
C PHE A 27 -4.80 3.86 -4.39
N VAL A 28 -6.07 3.45 -4.52
CA VAL A 28 -6.96 3.23 -3.37
C VAL A 28 -6.41 2.13 -2.45
N LEU A 29 -5.88 1.04 -3.03
CA LEU A 29 -5.24 -0.02 -2.26
C LEU A 29 -4.04 0.49 -1.45
N LEU A 30 -3.19 1.31 -2.06
CA LEU A 30 -2.04 1.91 -1.37
C LEU A 30 -2.49 2.79 -0.21
N MET A 31 -3.52 3.62 -0.40
CA MET A 31 -4.07 4.44 0.69
C MET A 31 -4.63 3.57 1.82
N PHE A 32 -5.30 2.47 1.50
CA PHE A 32 -5.77 1.50 2.50
C PHE A 32 -4.62 0.90 3.31
N ILE A 33 -3.57 0.42 2.64
CA ILE A 33 -2.37 -0.12 3.29
C ILE A 33 -1.75 0.94 4.20
N CYS A 34 -1.60 2.19 3.72
CA CYS A 34 -1.07 3.30 4.52
C CYS A 34 -1.92 3.62 5.77
N MET A 35 -3.25 3.48 5.70
CA MET A 35 -4.14 3.68 6.86
C MET A 35 -3.99 2.57 7.90
N LYS A 36 -3.65 1.35 7.46
CA LYS A 36 -3.46 0.18 8.33
C LYS A 36 -2.03 0.00 8.79
N ALA A 37 -1.07 0.72 8.20
CA ALA A 37 0.32 0.64 8.57
C ALA A 37 0.58 1.38 9.89
N GLU A 38 1.16 0.66 10.84
CA GLU A 38 1.58 1.23 12.11
C GLU A 38 2.99 1.77 12.00
N ASN A 39 3.26 2.89 12.68
CA ASN A 39 4.61 3.43 12.76
C ASN A 39 5.43 2.55 13.68
N THR A 40 6.30 1.71 13.11
CA THR A 40 7.21 0.89 13.89
C THR A 40 8.40 1.74 14.37
N LYS A 41 9.01 1.36 15.50
CA LYS A 41 10.17 2.07 16.07
C LYS A 41 11.37 2.19 15.10
N THR A 42 11.36 1.50 13.97
CA THR A 42 12.46 1.37 13.00
C THR A 42 12.34 2.25 11.75
N ARG A 43 11.45 3.27 11.72
CA ARG A 43 11.16 4.13 10.55
C ARG A 43 10.41 3.45 9.39
N TYR A 44 10.07 2.18 9.55
CA TYR A 44 9.32 1.43 8.55
C TYR A 44 7.83 1.40 8.92
N PHE A 45 6.97 1.72 7.96
CA PHE A 45 5.52 1.59 8.12
C PHE A 45 5.14 0.19 7.65
N MET A 46 4.79 -0.69 8.59
CA MET A 46 4.42 -2.07 8.28
C MET A 46 2.95 -2.33 8.62
N THR A 47 2.33 -3.18 7.82
CA THR A 47 1.02 -3.74 8.12
C THR A 47 0.96 -5.22 7.77
N TYR A 48 -0.04 -5.89 8.32
CA TYR A 48 -0.29 -7.31 8.16
C TYR A 48 -1.70 -7.45 7.61
N LEU A 49 -1.81 -7.80 6.33
CA LEU A 49 -3.10 -7.86 5.63
C LEU A 49 -3.18 -9.12 4.80
N SER A 50 -4.34 -9.78 4.82
CA SER A 50 -4.64 -10.83 3.86
C SER A 50 -5.09 -10.24 2.53
N ARG A 51 -4.94 -10.99 1.44
CA ARG A 51 -5.51 -10.56 0.15
C ARG A 51 -7.04 -10.48 0.19
N GLN A 52 -7.67 -11.25 1.07
CA GLN A 52 -9.12 -11.20 1.26
C GLN A 52 -9.54 -9.86 1.88
N ASP A 53 -8.87 -9.40 2.94
CA ASP A 53 -9.17 -8.09 3.56
C ASP A 53 -9.05 -6.95 2.55
N MET A 54 -8.02 -7.01 1.70
CA MET A 54 -7.80 -6.04 0.63
C MET A 54 -8.88 -6.12 -0.46
N ALA A 55 -9.31 -7.33 -0.83
CA ALA A 55 -10.36 -7.55 -1.82
C ALA A 55 -11.72 -7.03 -1.33
N ASP A 56 -12.05 -7.33 -0.07
CA ASP A 56 -13.28 -6.90 0.59
C ASP A 56 -13.33 -5.37 0.70
N TYR A 57 -12.21 -4.73 1.08
CA TYR A 57 -12.12 -3.28 1.13
C TYR A 57 -12.32 -2.63 -0.25
N LEU A 58 -11.70 -3.18 -1.29
CA LEU A 58 -11.82 -2.66 -2.65
C LEU A 58 -13.17 -3.00 -3.32
N GLY A 59 -13.90 -3.99 -2.80
CA GLY A 59 -15.04 -4.59 -3.50
C GLY A 59 -14.62 -5.22 -4.84
N LYS A 60 -13.43 -5.82 -4.90
CA LYS A 60 -12.83 -6.39 -6.13
C LYS A 60 -12.37 -7.83 -5.91
N SER A 61 -12.06 -8.53 -6.99
CA SER A 61 -11.56 -9.90 -6.92
C SER A 61 -10.13 -9.99 -6.35
N LEU A 62 -9.77 -11.15 -5.79
CA LEU A 62 -8.40 -11.45 -5.36
C LEU A 62 -7.38 -11.27 -6.49
N GLU A 63 -7.75 -11.57 -7.74
CA GLU A 63 -6.89 -11.36 -8.90
C GLU A 63 -6.62 -9.87 -9.14
N CYS A 64 -7.62 -9.01 -8.93
CA CYS A 64 -7.46 -7.56 -9.01
C CYS A 64 -6.51 -7.06 -7.92
N VAL A 65 -6.66 -7.53 -6.67
CA VAL A 65 -5.72 -7.25 -5.57
C VAL A 65 -4.31 -7.68 -5.95
N ARG A 66 -4.13 -8.90 -6.47
CA ARG A 66 -2.82 -9.41 -6.90
C ARG A 66 -2.18 -8.51 -7.96
N LYS A 67 -2.93 -8.07 -8.97
CA LYS A 67 -2.45 -7.14 -10.01
C LYS A 67 -2.06 -5.79 -9.41
N CYS A 68 -2.86 -5.25 -8.50
CA CYS A 68 -2.55 -4.00 -7.82
C CYS A 68 -1.28 -4.13 -6.96
N LEU A 69 -1.11 -5.21 -6.19
CA LEU A 69 0.10 -5.47 -5.41
C LEU A 69 1.34 -5.63 -6.29
N VAL A 70 1.22 -6.24 -7.47
CA VAL A 70 2.33 -6.30 -8.44
C VAL A 70 2.68 -4.90 -8.96
N LEU A 71 1.68 -4.09 -9.32
CA LEU A 71 1.90 -2.72 -9.78
C LEU A 71 2.61 -1.87 -8.72
N LEU A 72 2.12 -1.91 -7.48
CA LEU A 72 2.71 -1.15 -6.36
C LEU A 72 4.16 -1.56 -6.08
N ARG A 73 4.49 -2.86 -6.21
CA ARG A 73 5.87 -3.35 -6.09
C ARG A 73 6.76 -2.93 -7.25
N ASN A 74 6.25 -3.00 -8.48
CA ASN A 74 7.00 -2.56 -9.66
C ASN A 74 7.32 -1.06 -9.62
N MET A 75 6.47 -0.27 -8.97
CA MET A 75 6.70 1.17 -8.72
C MET A 75 7.54 1.46 -7.47
N ASP A 76 8.03 0.43 -6.77
CA ASP A 76 8.79 0.52 -5.52
C ASP A 76 8.07 1.31 -4.40
N LEU A 77 6.74 1.22 -4.36
CA LEU A 77 5.92 1.89 -3.35
C LEU A 77 5.67 1.02 -2.11
N ILE A 78 5.75 -0.29 -2.28
CA ILE A 78 5.62 -1.28 -1.20
C ILE A 78 6.61 -2.43 -1.38
N GLU A 79 6.94 -3.09 -0.27
CA GLU A 79 7.51 -4.43 -0.25
C GLU A 79 6.50 -5.40 0.36
N THR A 80 6.47 -6.65 -0.11
CA THR A 80 5.53 -7.66 0.43
C THR A 80 6.23 -8.97 0.67
N ASP A 81 6.08 -9.54 1.87
CA ASP A 81 6.54 -10.88 2.21
C ASP A 81 5.37 -11.76 2.65
N VAL A 82 5.49 -13.06 2.41
CA VAL A 82 4.49 -14.05 2.83
C VAL A 82 4.89 -14.57 4.20
N ILE A 83 4.06 -14.31 5.20
CA ILE A 83 4.36 -14.68 6.59
C ILE A 83 3.97 -16.12 6.86
N GLU A 84 2.82 -16.55 6.35
CA GLU A 84 2.29 -17.88 6.61
C GLU A 84 1.66 -18.48 5.35
N LYS A 85 2.26 -19.57 4.86
CA LYS A 85 1.75 -20.34 3.72
C LYS A 85 0.52 -21.14 4.17
N GLY A 86 -0.65 -20.51 4.09
CA GLY A 86 -1.94 -21.14 4.39
C GLY A 86 -3.04 -20.13 4.69
N VAL A 87 -2.68 -19.01 5.32
CA VAL A 87 -3.62 -17.93 5.74
C VAL A 87 -3.64 -16.77 4.73
N ASP A 88 -2.76 -16.81 3.72
CA ASP A 88 -2.54 -15.75 2.73
C ASP A 88 -2.30 -14.35 3.35
N MET A 89 -1.69 -14.35 4.53
CA MET A 89 -1.33 -13.14 5.26
C MET A 89 0.02 -12.62 4.76
N LEU A 90 0.03 -11.34 4.39
CA LEU A 90 1.20 -10.64 3.85
C LEU A 90 1.70 -9.62 4.88
N SER A 91 3.01 -9.59 5.13
CA SER A 91 3.67 -8.41 5.67
C SER A 91 3.84 -7.44 4.51
N ILE A 92 3.36 -6.22 4.69
CA ILE A 92 3.46 -5.17 3.69
C ILE A 92 4.19 -3.99 4.31
N GLU A 93 5.36 -3.67 3.77
CA GLU A 93 6.13 -2.50 4.12
C GLU A 93 5.83 -1.37 3.12
N VAL A 94 5.51 -0.19 3.61
CA VAL A 94 5.24 0.99 2.78
C VAL A 94 6.50 1.85 2.67
N LYS A 95 6.95 2.12 1.45
CA LYS A 95 8.16 2.89 1.14
C LYS A 95 7.91 4.39 0.88
N ILE A 96 6.68 4.87 1.09
CA ILE A 96 6.36 6.27 0.89
C ILE A 96 6.97 7.11 2.02
N ASN A 97 7.94 7.96 1.68
CA ASN A 97 8.60 8.91 2.58
C ASN A 97 7.60 9.67 3.47
N ARG A 98 7.53 9.31 4.75
CA ARG A 98 7.05 10.20 5.82
C ARG A 98 8.17 10.39 6.82
N TYR A 99 8.71 11.61 6.85
CA TYR A 99 9.57 12.10 7.93
C TYR A 99 8.71 12.78 8.98
#